data_AF-A0A640YAG7-F1
#
_entry.id   AF-A0A640YAG7-F1
#
_cell.length_a   1.000
_cell.length_b   1.000
_cell.length_c   1.000
_cell.angle_alpha   90.00
_cell.angle_beta   90.00
_cell.angle_gamma   90.00
#
_symmetry.space_group_name_H-M   'P 1'
#
loop_
_entity.id
_entity.type
_entity.pdbx_description
1 polymer ?
#
loop_
_entity_poly.entity_id
_entity_poly.type
_entity_poly.pdbx_seq_one_letter_code
_entity_poly.pdbx_strand_id
1 'polypeptide(L)'
;MCVLPRRCVEAMKRFGRRAGAVSMVLTIGLVFASEAVAGRGGGGRPDLVVSGAQVDGKEYAFRSESINLEIGIDTENRGRAKAGRSVTGAYLARDGDKYELRQFSVPRLKPREIDRPRSRPVSRSNDHPPGGYGILVCTDVTGEVRESNEDNNCARVKKTFDSFYSTYRDWTGVLSGSGWGLGGPYFPGMRETWTSTGAGVDVAYTFKRYGGAGRFIWTNRGGAVKYTHSGSLPPACTSVAGSGTLLLETGGDDLDANYESERYAARAIALSGATYPITGTCPGGGYYGGVGPVHPVALYTGRRGLPFGTKQLKGTVASQVDPGATYTWSLTGR
;
A
#
# COMPACT_ATOMS: atom_id res chain seq x y z
N MET A 1 12.42 -26.92 -40.41
CA MET A 1 13.88 -27.09 -40.29
C MET A 1 14.30 -26.59 -38.92
N CYS A 2 14.49 -27.51 -37.98
CA CYS A 2 14.96 -27.24 -36.62
C CYS A 2 16.43 -27.64 -36.54
N VAL A 3 17.31 -26.77 -36.06
CA VAL A 3 18.66 -27.15 -35.62
C VAL A 3 18.97 -26.39 -34.33
N LEU A 4 19.04 -27.14 -33.23
CA LEU A 4 19.71 -26.81 -31.97
C LEU A 4 21.04 -27.58 -31.91
N PRO A 5 22.01 -27.13 -31.09
CA PRO A 5 22.49 -27.98 -30.00
C PRO A 5 22.69 -27.17 -28.69
N ARG A 6 22.11 -27.53 -27.53
CA ARG A 6 22.47 -28.56 -26.52
C ARG A 6 23.90 -28.49 -25.92
N ARG A 7 23.91 -28.01 -24.65
CA ARG A 7 24.56 -28.54 -23.43
C ARG A 7 26.10 -28.40 -23.25
N CYS A 8 26.48 -27.65 -22.21
CA CYS A 8 27.62 -27.95 -21.35
C CYS A 8 27.12 -28.15 -19.91
N VAL A 9 27.41 -29.32 -19.34
CA VAL A 9 27.14 -29.76 -17.97
C VAL A 9 28.48 -30.25 -17.39
N GLU A 10 28.71 -29.94 -16.11
CA GLU A 10 29.63 -30.56 -15.13
C GLU A 10 31.17 -30.39 -15.22
N ALA A 11 31.73 -29.79 -14.16
CA ALA A 11 33.03 -30.08 -13.54
C ALA A 11 33.04 -29.38 -12.14
N MET A 12 33.47 -29.89 -10.98
CA MET A 12 34.27 -31.04 -10.56
C MET A 12 33.90 -31.42 -9.11
N LYS A 13 33.72 -32.72 -8.82
CA LYS A 13 33.92 -33.32 -7.49
C LYS A 13 34.98 -34.41 -7.66
N ARG A 14 36.14 -34.32 -6.98
CA ARG A 14 37.03 -35.46 -6.65
C ARG A 14 38.27 -34.98 -5.90
N PHE A 15 38.36 -35.33 -4.62
CA PHE A 15 39.58 -35.62 -3.84
C PHE A 15 39.05 -36.39 -2.62
N GLY A 16 39.49 -37.56 -2.19
CA GLY A 16 40.58 -38.45 -2.59
C GLY A 16 40.76 -39.39 -1.40
N ARG A 17 40.26 -40.63 -1.50
CA ARG A 17 40.45 -41.69 -0.48
C ARG A 17 41.90 -42.19 -0.58
N ARG A 18 42.61 -42.26 0.56
CA ARG A 18 43.71 -43.21 0.76
C ARG A 18 43.55 -43.88 2.12
N ALA A 19 43.54 -45.21 2.08
CA ALA A 19 43.63 -46.10 3.22
C ALA A 19 45.09 -46.21 3.68
N GLY A 20 45.27 -46.38 4.98
CA GLY A 20 46.53 -46.75 5.61
C GLY A 20 46.22 -47.25 7.01
N ALA A 21 46.27 -48.57 7.19
CA ALA A 21 46.12 -49.24 8.47
C ALA A 21 47.44 -49.25 9.23
N VAL A 22 47.41 -48.93 10.53
CA VAL A 22 48.43 -49.36 11.49
C VAL A 22 47.72 -49.69 12.80
N SER A 23 47.79 -50.96 13.20
CA SER A 23 47.44 -51.43 14.54
C SER A 23 48.50 -50.98 15.54
N MET A 24 48.10 -50.42 16.67
CA MET A 24 48.90 -50.46 17.89
C MET A 24 47.98 -50.62 19.10
N VAL A 25 48.10 -51.77 19.75
CA VAL A 25 47.47 -52.11 21.02
C VAL A 25 48.23 -51.38 22.13
N LEU A 26 47.53 -50.58 22.93
CA LEU A 26 48.03 -50.13 24.24
C LEU A 26 46.87 -50.11 25.23
N THR A 27 46.82 -51.14 26.08
CA THR A 27 46.03 -51.22 27.30
C THR A 27 46.56 -50.24 28.33
N ILE A 28 45.77 -49.23 28.67
CA ILE A 28 45.91 -48.45 29.91
C ILE A 28 44.55 -48.47 30.60
N GLY A 29 44.50 -49.13 31.75
CA GLY A 29 43.34 -49.10 32.64
C GLY A 29 43.18 -47.70 33.23
N LEU A 30 42.09 -47.04 32.89
CA LEU A 30 41.59 -45.89 33.64
C LEU A 30 40.48 -46.36 34.57
N VAL A 31 40.75 -46.25 35.86
CA VAL A 31 39.74 -46.26 36.93
C VAL A 31 38.90 -45.00 36.74
N PHE A 32 37.73 -45.12 36.11
CA PHE A 32 36.70 -44.09 36.24
C PHE A 32 36.00 -44.31 37.57
N ALA A 33 36.36 -43.48 38.55
CA ALA A 33 35.51 -43.27 39.71
C ALA A 33 34.13 -42.82 39.19
N SER A 34 33.11 -43.62 39.48
CA SER A 34 31.72 -43.27 39.26
C SER A 34 31.37 -42.13 40.21
N GLU A 35 31.65 -40.89 39.82
CA GLU A 35 30.97 -39.76 40.42
C GLU A 35 29.51 -39.89 40.01
N ALA A 36 28.69 -40.32 40.95
CA ALA A 36 27.26 -40.12 40.90
C ALA A 36 27.03 -38.61 40.79
N VAL A 37 26.93 -38.12 39.55
CA VAL A 37 26.30 -36.84 39.26
C VAL A 37 24.87 -37.02 39.73
N ALA A 38 24.61 -36.60 40.97
CA ALA A 38 23.27 -36.30 41.43
C ALA A 38 22.68 -35.37 40.38
N GLY A 39 21.78 -35.92 39.56
CA GLY A 39 21.09 -35.17 38.53
C GLY A 39 20.39 -34.00 39.20
N ARG A 40 21.00 -32.82 39.15
CA ARG A 40 20.27 -31.56 39.20
C ARG A 40 19.28 -31.68 38.06
N GLY A 41 18.05 -32.05 38.37
CA GLY A 41 16.95 -32.05 37.41
C GLY A 41 17.02 -30.70 36.72
N GLY A 42 17.38 -30.70 35.43
CA GLY A 42 17.63 -29.48 34.67
C GLY A 42 16.38 -28.64 34.78
N GLY A 43 16.43 -27.60 35.61
CA GLY A 43 15.30 -26.72 35.87
C GLY A 43 14.84 -26.21 34.52
N GLY A 44 13.67 -26.67 34.07
CA GLY A 44 13.25 -26.44 32.69
C GLY A 44 13.19 -24.94 32.42
N ARG A 45 13.44 -24.48 31.20
CA ARG A 45 13.52 -23.04 30.91
C ARG A 45 12.12 -22.39 30.91
N PRO A 46 12.01 -21.06 31.11
CA PRO A 46 10.81 -20.31 30.77
C PRO A 46 10.52 -20.37 29.26
N ASP A 47 9.27 -20.06 28.88
CA ASP A 47 8.78 -20.01 27.48
C ASP A 47 7.63 -19.00 27.40
N LEU A 48 7.94 -17.72 27.21
CA LEU A 48 7.03 -16.60 27.08
C LEU A 48 6.43 -16.54 25.67
N VAL A 49 5.11 -16.68 25.60
CA VAL A 49 4.39 -16.61 24.33
C VAL A 49 3.25 -15.62 24.38
N VAL A 50 2.87 -15.08 23.23
CA VAL A 50 1.60 -14.40 23.06
C VAL A 50 0.49 -15.44 23.03
N SER A 51 -0.27 -15.53 24.12
CA SER A 51 -1.41 -16.45 24.26
C SER A 51 -2.73 -15.84 23.78
N GLY A 52 -2.80 -14.52 23.70
CA GLY A 52 -3.95 -13.77 23.20
C GLY A 52 -3.60 -12.31 22.93
N ALA A 53 -4.31 -11.69 21.99
CA ALA A 53 -4.21 -10.27 21.72
C ALA A 53 -5.52 -9.74 21.14
N GLN A 54 -5.87 -8.52 21.50
CA GLN A 54 -7.03 -7.78 21.02
C GLN A 54 -6.62 -6.34 20.71
N VAL A 55 -7.16 -5.80 19.63
CA VAL A 55 -7.03 -4.39 19.30
C VAL A 55 -8.41 -3.81 19.10
N ASP A 56 -8.64 -2.60 19.60
CA ASP A 56 -9.86 -1.84 19.41
C ASP A 56 -9.53 -0.41 18.96
N GLY A 57 -10.49 0.26 18.35
CA GLY A 57 -10.35 1.60 17.78
C GLY A 57 -10.56 1.63 16.27
N LYS A 58 -10.07 2.70 15.63
CA LYS A 58 -10.21 2.87 14.17
C LYS A 58 -9.15 2.05 13.45
N GLU A 59 -9.58 1.22 12.52
CA GLU A 59 -8.68 0.41 11.68
C GLU A 59 -7.89 1.21 10.65
N TYR A 60 -7.89 2.54 10.74
CA TYR A 60 -7.11 3.41 9.88
C TYR A 60 -6.71 4.72 10.55
N ALA A 61 -5.68 5.36 10.01
CA ALA A 61 -5.35 6.76 10.27
C ALA A 61 -4.81 7.43 9.00
N PHE A 62 -4.92 8.75 8.94
CA PHE A 62 -4.26 9.54 7.90
C PHE A 62 -2.82 9.82 8.29
N ARG A 63 -1.94 10.00 7.31
CA ARG A 63 -0.54 10.34 7.56
C ARG A 63 -0.44 11.66 8.31
N SER A 64 0.55 11.76 9.18
CA SER A 64 0.74 12.90 10.09
C SER A 64 -0.39 13.12 11.10
N GLU A 65 -1.33 12.19 11.22
CA GLU A 65 -2.28 12.12 12.33
C GLU A 65 -1.87 11.04 13.34
N SER A 66 -2.49 11.08 14.51
CA SER A 66 -2.31 10.05 15.51
C SER A 66 -3.10 8.79 15.16
N ILE A 67 -2.41 7.66 15.23
CA ILE A 67 -3.03 6.35 15.42
C ILE A 67 -3.69 6.35 16.79
N ASN A 68 -4.93 5.89 16.90
CA ASN A 68 -5.67 5.80 18.15
C ASN A 68 -6.23 4.38 18.32
N LEU A 69 -5.40 3.52 18.89
CA LEU A 69 -5.72 2.11 19.14
C LEU A 69 -5.60 1.79 20.62
N GLU A 70 -6.53 0.99 21.12
CA GLU A 70 -6.45 0.31 22.40
C GLU A 70 -5.97 -1.12 22.17
N ILE A 71 -4.98 -1.56 22.94
CA ILE A 71 -4.28 -2.82 22.74
C ILE A 71 -4.32 -3.61 24.04
N GLY A 72 -4.85 -4.84 23.96
CA GLY A 72 -4.79 -5.82 25.01
C GLY A 72 -3.98 -7.03 24.59
N ILE A 73 -3.10 -7.52 25.48
CA ILE A 73 -2.22 -8.65 25.21
C ILE A 73 -2.24 -9.60 26.41
N ASP A 74 -2.14 -10.89 26.14
CA ASP A 74 -2.01 -11.95 27.13
C ASP A 74 -0.66 -12.65 26.92
N THR A 75 0.30 -12.39 27.81
CA THR A 75 1.64 -12.99 27.79
C THR A 75 1.68 -14.16 28.77
N GLU A 76 1.86 -15.39 28.27
CA GLU A 76 1.87 -16.62 29.07
C GLU A 76 3.30 -17.17 29.17
N ASN A 77 3.72 -17.61 30.36
CA ASN A 77 4.90 -18.48 30.48
C ASN A 77 4.49 -19.96 30.37
N ARG A 78 4.65 -20.58 29.22
CA ARG A 78 4.41 -22.02 28.97
C ARG A 78 5.56 -22.93 29.41
N GLY A 79 6.67 -22.33 29.84
CA GLY A 79 7.88 -23.01 30.24
C GLY A 79 7.72 -23.68 31.61
N ARG A 80 8.79 -24.37 32.03
CA ARG A 80 8.83 -25.11 33.30
C ARG A 80 9.57 -24.37 34.41
N ALA A 81 10.25 -23.26 34.13
CA ALA A 81 10.76 -22.35 35.16
C ALA A 81 10.08 -20.99 35.10
N LYS A 82 10.25 -20.26 36.20
CA LYS A 82 9.86 -18.87 36.33
C LYS A 82 10.66 -17.99 35.35
N ALA A 83 9.95 -17.20 34.57
CA ALA A 83 10.53 -16.18 33.72
C ALA A 83 11.00 -14.96 34.54
N GLY A 84 12.02 -14.27 34.02
CA GLY A 84 12.41 -12.95 34.49
C GLY A 84 11.32 -11.91 34.23
N ARG A 85 11.60 -10.64 34.58
CA ARG A 85 10.81 -9.54 34.04
C ARG A 85 11.16 -9.40 32.56
N SER A 86 10.23 -8.96 31.74
CA SER A 86 10.47 -8.75 30.31
C SER A 86 9.59 -7.61 29.78
N VAL A 87 9.66 -7.37 28.47
CA VAL A 87 8.82 -6.39 27.79
C VAL A 87 8.08 -7.06 26.65
N THR A 88 6.78 -6.81 26.54
CA THR A 88 5.97 -7.22 25.38
C THR A 88 5.66 -6.00 24.53
N GLY A 89 5.87 -6.10 23.21
CA GLY A 89 5.65 -5.02 22.26
C GLY A 89 4.55 -5.33 21.25
N ALA A 90 3.79 -4.31 20.85
CA ALA A 90 2.82 -4.34 19.76
C ALA A 90 3.29 -3.41 18.62
N TYR A 91 3.13 -3.89 17.39
CA TYR A 91 3.68 -3.27 16.19
C TYR A 91 2.70 -3.32 15.03
N LEU A 92 2.73 -2.31 14.17
CA LEU A 92 2.33 -2.46 12.78
C LEU A 92 3.47 -3.15 12.02
N ALA A 93 3.15 -4.17 11.25
CA ALA A 93 4.16 -5.00 10.59
C ALA A 93 3.80 -5.29 9.14
N ARG A 94 4.77 -5.09 8.26
CA ARG A 94 4.68 -5.43 6.83
C ARG A 94 6.06 -5.75 6.28
N ASP A 95 6.18 -6.83 5.51
CA ASP A 95 7.39 -7.19 4.74
C ASP A 95 8.71 -7.18 5.55
N GLY A 96 8.62 -7.48 6.85
CA GLY A 96 9.76 -7.48 7.78
C GLY A 96 9.93 -6.20 8.58
N ASP A 97 9.38 -5.08 8.12
CA ASP A 97 9.36 -3.82 8.84
C ASP A 97 8.39 -3.88 10.02
N LYS A 98 8.76 -3.23 11.13
CA LYS A 98 7.96 -3.10 12.35
C LYS A 98 7.92 -1.64 12.80
N TYR A 99 6.73 -1.11 13.02
CA TYR A 99 6.50 0.22 13.59
C TYR A 99 5.83 0.07 14.95
N GLU A 100 6.50 0.53 16.00
CA GLU A 100 6.01 0.35 17.36
C GLU A 100 4.72 1.13 17.62
N LEU A 101 3.69 0.42 18.08
CA LEU A 101 2.48 0.99 18.63
C LEU A 101 2.64 1.22 20.14
N ARG A 102 3.05 0.18 20.87
CA ARG A 102 3.11 0.21 22.33
C ARG A 102 4.03 -0.87 22.90
N GLN A 103 4.59 -0.60 24.07
CA GLN A 103 5.25 -1.60 24.92
C GLN A 103 4.56 -1.73 26.28
N PHE A 104 4.69 -2.91 26.87
CA PHE A 104 4.15 -3.29 28.17
C PHE A 104 5.22 -3.98 29.00
N SER A 105 5.48 -3.48 30.21
CA SER A 105 6.32 -4.19 31.17
C SER A 105 5.60 -5.44 31.66
N VAL A 106 6.27 -6.58 31.56
CA VAL A 106 5.76 -7.87 32.04
C VAL A 106 6.44 -8.20 33.37
N PRO A 107 5.70 -8.50 34.44
CA PRO A 107 6.28 -8.94 35.70
C PRO A 107 6.92 -10.32 35.55
N ARG A 108 7.57 -10.82 36.62
CA ARG A 108 8.07 -12.20 36.61
C ARG A 108 6.90 -13.17 36.59
N LEU A 109 6.90 -14.11 35.66
CA LEU A 109 5.82 -15.10 35.51
C LEU A 109 6.27 -16.50 35.91
N LYS A 110 5.54 -17.12 36.84
CA LYS A 110 5.66 -18.56 37.14
C LYS A 110 5.21 -19.39 35.93
N PRO A 111 5.54 -20.70 35.88
CA PRO A 111 4.95 -21.61 34.91
C PRO A 111 3.42 -21.49 34.88
N ARG A 112 2.85 -21.37 33.68
CA ARG A 112 1.42 -21.18 33.37
C ARG A 112 0.79 -19.87 33.85
N GLU A 113 1.58 -18.94 34.40
CA GLU A 113 1.10 -17.62 34.75
C GLU A 113 0.95 -16.76 33.48
N ILE A 114 -0.08 -15.92 33.47
CA ILE A 114 -0.44 -15.04 32.35
C ILE A 114 -0.53 -13.61 32.86
N ASP A 115 0.26 -12.73 32.26
CA ASP A 115 0.10 -11.28 32.40
C ASP A 115 -0.87 -10.75 31.34
N ARG A 116 -1.74 -9.81 31.72
CA ARG A 116 -2.83 -9.32 30.86
C ARG A 116 -2.91 -7.79 30.80
N PRO A 117 -1.86 -7.10 30.36
CA PRO A 117 -1.91 -5.66 30.26
C PRO A 117 -2.95 -5.22 29.22
N ARG A 118 -3.57 -4.06 29.48
CA ARG A 118 -4.48 -3.35 28.58
C ARG A 118 -4.00 -1.89 28.50
N SER A 119 -3.94 -1.32 27.31
CA SER A 119 -3.59 0.10 27.15
C SER A 119 -4.84 0.98 27.17
N ARG A 120 -4.68 2.25 27.52
CA ARG A 120 -5.60 3.29 27.01
C ARG A 120 -5.27 3.56 25.53
N PRO A 121 -6.11 4.28 24.77
CA PRO A 121 -5.79 4.69 23.42
C PRO A 121 -4.40 5.34 23.35
N VAL A 122 -3.51 4.76 22.55
CA VAL A 122 -2.13 5.25 22.42
C VAL A 122 -2.06 6.12 21.19
N SER A 123 -1.74 7.41 21.38
CA SER A 123 -1.42 8.32 20.27
C SER A 123 0.01 8.07 19.79
N ARG A 124 0.15 7.51 18.58
CA ARG A 124 1.42 7.40 17.86
C ARG A 124 1.32 8.14 16.53
N SER A 125 2.37 8.84 16.13
CA SER A 125 2.41 9.50 14.82
C SER A 125 2.33 8.45 13.71
N ASN A 126 1.42 8.67 12.76
CA ASN A 126 1.28 7.84 11.56
C ASN A 126 2.20 8.37 10.43
N ASP A 127 3.51 8.30 10.63
CA ASP A 127 4.48 8.79 9.64
C ASP A 127 4.98 7.71 8.67
N HIS A 128 4.60 6.46 8.92
CA HIS A 128 4.98 5.33 8.08
C HIS A 128 4.31 5.40 6.69
N PRO A 129 4.80 4.60 5.71
CA PRO A 129 4.25 4.62 4.36
C PRO A 129 2.73 4.32 4.33
N PRO A 130 1.98 4.88 3.36
CA PRO A 130 0.57 4.52 3.19
C PRO A 130 0.44 3.06 2.74
N GLY A 131 -0.56 2.34 3.24
CA GLY A 131 -0.75 0.93 2.96
C GLY A 131 -1.48 0.17 4.07
N GLY A 132 -1.74 -1.11 3.81
CA GLY A 132 -2.25 -2.05 4.82
C GLY A 132 -1.12 -2.71 5.61
N TYR A 133 -1.29 -2.80 6.92
CA TYR A 133 -0.35 -3.38 7.88
C TYR A 133 -1.02 -4.46 8.70
N GLY A 134 -0.37 -5.61 8.89
CA GLY A 134 -0.79 -6.54 9.93
C GLY A 134 -0.39 -6.03 11.31
N ILE A 135 -1.11 -6.41 12.35
CA ILE A 135 -0.70 -6.11 13.73
C ILE A 135 0.05 -7.32 14.29
N LEU A 136 1.26 -7.08 14.78
CA LEU A 136 2.16 -8.08 15.36
C LEU A 136 2.39 -7.77 16.84
N VAL A 137 2.31 -8.80 17.67
CA VAL A 137 2.67 -8.73 19.08
C VAL A 137 3.82 -9.67 19.35
N CYS A 138 4.82 -9.25 20.11
CA CYS A 138 5.98 -10.06 20.47
C CYS A 138 6.26 -9.95 21.98
N THR A 139 6.46 -11.09 22.64
CA THR A 139 6.99 -11.19 24.00
C THR A 139 8.51 -11.04 24.00
N ASP A 140 9.06 -10.69 25.17
CA ASP A 140 10.49 -10.48 25.43
C ASP A 140 11.24 -9.73 24.30
N VAL A 141 10.73 -8.56 23.91
CA VAL A 141 11.29 -7.81 22.77
C VAL A 141 12.72 -7.32 23.01
N THR A 142 13.20 -7.40 24.25
CA THR A 142 14.57 -7.08 24.67
C THR A 142 15.52 -8.29 24.60
N GLY A 143 14.99 -9.52 24.50
CA GLY A 143 15.77 -10.75 24.50
C GLY A 143 16.50 -11.00 25.83
N GLU A 144 15.94 -10.55 26.94
CA GLU A 144 16.58 -10.64 28.26
C GLU A 144 16.29 -11.98 28.97
N VAL A 145 15.20 -12.65 28.60
CA VAL A 145 14.82 -13.94 29.16
C VAL A 145 15.37 -15.02 28.23
N ARG A 146 16.21 -15.91 28.77
CA ARG A 146 16.69 -17.07 27.99
C ARG A 146 15.65 -18.18 28.05
N GLU A 147 15.03 -18.49 26.92
CA GLU A 147 13.86 -19.33 26.86
C GLU A 147 14.19 -20.76 26.39
N SER A 148 13.20 -21.65 26.45
CA SER A 148 13.28 -22.95 25.80
C SER A 148 13.12 -22.86 24.29
N ASN A 149 12.40 -21.85 23.81
CA ASN A 149 12.15 -21.58 22.41
C ASN A 149 12.11 -20.06 22.23
N GLU A 150 12.91 -19.53 21.32
CA GLU A 150 12.98 -18.09 21.04
C GLU A 150 12.12 -17.73 19.80
N ASP A 151 11.62 -18.73 19.08
CA ASP A 151 10.94 -18.56 17.79
C ASP A 151 9.40 -18.46 17.92
N ASN A 152 8.86 -18.65 19.13
CA ASN A 152 7.42 -18.63 19.43
C ASN A 152 6.95 -17.36 20.16
N ASN A 153 7.82 -16.35 20.29
CA ASN A 153 7.53 -15.14 21.04
C ASN A 153 6.59 -14.17 20.30
N CYS A 154 6.44 -14.31 18.98
CA CYS A 154 5.65 -13.39 18.17
C CYS A 154 4.37 -14.03 17.59
N ALA A 155 3.25 -13.28 17.60
CA ALA A 155 1.99 -13.68 16.99
C ALA A 155 1.27 -12.50 16.32
N ARG A 156 0.53 -12.77 15.23
CA ARG A 156 -0.37 -11.79 14.60
C ARG A 156 -1.69 -11.71 15.34
N VAL A 157 -2.23 -10.50 15.48
CA VAL A 157 -3.60 -10.29 15.96
C VAL A 157 -4.58 -10.72 14.87
N LYS A 158 -5.67 -11.41 15.25
CA LYS A 158 -6.69 -11.94 14.32
C LYS A 158 -8.12 -11.54 14.71
N LYS A 159 -8.29 -10.59 15.64
CA LYS A 159 -9.60 -10.23 16.20
C LYS A 159 -9.77 -8.71 16.19
N THR A 160 -10.99 -8.29 15.84
CA THR A 160 -11.49 -6.93 15.55
C THR A 160 -11.27 -6.47 14.10
N PHE A 161 -10.03 -6.40 13.63
CA PHE A 161 -9.70 -6.24 12.20
C PHE A 161 -8.32 -6.85 11.92
N ASP A 162 -8.13 -7.43 10.74
CA ASP A 162 -6.89 -8.14 10.39
C ASP A 162 -5.75 -7.19 9.97
N SER A 163 -6.08 -5.96 9.59
CA SER A 163 -5.12 -4.99 9.10
C SER A 163 -5.46 -3.56 9.51
N PHE A 164 -4.43 -2.79 9.84
CA PHE A 164 -4.51 -1.35 10.01
C PHE A 164 -4.08 -0.65 8.73
N TYR A 165 -4.79 0.42 8.35
CA TYR A 165 -4.54 1.13 7.10
C TYR A 165 -4.02 2.55 7.33
N SER A 166 -2.90 2.88 6.70
CA SER A 166 -2.39 4.25 6.62
C SER A 166 -2.63 4.83 5.25
N THR A 167 -3.08 6.07 5.16
CA THR A 167 -3.38 6.74 3.88
C THR A 167 -3.28 8.26 3.99
N TYR A 168 -3.51 8.96 2.89
CA TYR A 168 -3.57 10.41 2.84
C TYR A 168 -4.99 10.93 3.04
N ARG A 169 -5.11 12.10 3.66
CA ARG A 169 -6.41 12.74 3.84
C ARG A 169 -6.89 13.32 2.52
N ASP A 170 -5.97 13.91 1.77
CA ASP A 170 -6.27 14.58 0.51
C ASP A 170 -5.36 14.08 -0.62
N TRP A 171 -5.85 14.14 -1.85
CA TRP A 171 -5.06 13.93 -3.05
C TRP A 171 -5.17 15.17 -3.93
N THR A 172 -4.03 15.73 -4.32
CA THR A 172 -4.00 16.94 -5.16
C THR A 172 -3.08 16.75 -6.33
N GLY A 173 -3.41 17.32 -7.49
CA GLY A 173 -2.45 17.35 -8.59
C GLY A 173 -3.06 17.71 -9.92
N VAL A 174 -2.37 17.32 -10.98
CA VAL A 174 -2.70 17.70 -12.35
C VAL A 174 -3.40 16.56 -13.08
N LEU A 175 -4.32 16.94 -13.96
CA LEU A 175 -4.89 16.07 -14.97
C LEU A 175 -4.75 16.71 -16.35
N SER A 176 -4.63 15.88 -17.35
CA SER A 176 -4.65 16.29 -18.74
C SER A 176 -5.18 15.18 -19.62
N GLY A 177 -5.47 15.52 -20.87
CA GLY A 177 -5.83 14.52 -21.86
C GLY A 177 -5.97 15.10 -23.24
N SER A 178 -6.25 14.19 -24.17
CA SER A 178 -6.52 14.50 -25.55
C SER A 178 -7.57 13.54 -26.08
N GLY A 179 -8.37 13.99 -27.02
CA GLY A 179 -9.41 13.20 -27.66
C GLY A 179 -9.66 13.66 -29.08
N TRP A 180 -10.63 13.02 -29.71
CA TRP A 180 -11.15 13.53 -30.97
C TRP A 180 -11.86 14.86 -30.73
N GLY A 181 -11.75 15.79 -31.67
CA GLY A 181 -12.58 16.98 -31.64
C GLY A 181 -13.98 16.71 -32.22
N LEU A 182 -14.63 17.78 -32.66
CA LEU A 182 -15.95 17.73 -33.28
C LEU A 182 -16.01 16.72 -34.45
N GLY A 183 -17.05 15.89 -34.46
CA GLY A 183 -17.29 14.85 -35.46
C GLY A 183 -16.44 13.58 -35.27
N GLY A 184 -15.68 13.47 -34.18
CA GLY A 184 -15.08 12.22 -33.74
C GLY A 184 -14.07 11.63 -34.73
N PRO A 185 -14.04 10.29 -34.93
CA PRO A 185 -13.06 9.65 -35.79
C PRO A 185 -13.24 10.00 -37.28
N TYR A 186 -14.39 10.56 -37.68
CA TYR A 186 -14.66 10.96 -39.06
C TYR A 186 -13.85 12.20 -39.50
N PHE A 187 -13.35 12.99 -38.54
CA PHE A 187 -12.49 14.15 -38.80
C PHE A 187 -11.19 14.03 -38.02
N PRO A 188 -10.24 13.18 -38.48
CA PRO A 188 -9.00 12.93 -37.77
C PRO A 188 -8.06 14.14 -37.71
N GLY A 189 -8.39 15.25 -38.40
CA GLY A 189 -7.70 16.54 -38.27
C GLY A 189 -8.14 17.38 -37.07
N MET A 190 -9.29 17.07 -36.44
CA MET A 190 -9.80 17.78 -35.27
C MET A 190 -9.33 17.12 -33.97
N ARG A 191 -8.79 17.92 -33.05
CA ARG A 191 -8.39 17.48 -31.72
C ARG A 191 -9.01 18.35 -30.66
N GLU A 192 -9.40 17.68 -29.58
CA GLU A 192 -9.63 18.30 -28.28
C GLU A 192 -8.46 17.93 -27.37
N THR A 193 -7.93 18.90 -26.64
CA THR A 193 -6.99 18.68 -25.56
C THR A 193 -7.47 19.40 -24.32
N TRP A 194 -7.11 18.88 -23.15
CA TRP A 194 -7.45 19.52 -21.90
C TRP A 194 -6.35 19.36 -20.88
N THR A 195 -6.22 20.37 -20.02
CA THR A 195 -5.28 20.36 -18.90
C THR A 195 -5.93 21.10 -17.74
N SER A 196 -5.80 20.57 -16.53
CA SER A 196 -6.19 21.29 -15.32
C SER A 196 -5.42 22.61 -15.21
N THR A 197 -6.08 23.66 -14.72
CA THR A 197 -5.51 25.00 -14.60
C THR A 197 -5.74 25.60 -13.23
N GLY A 198 -4.68 26.13 -12.61
CA GLY A 198 -4.79 26.97 -11.41
C GLY A 198 -3.45 27.23 -10.74
N ALA A 199 -3.38 28.29 -9.94
CA ALA A 199 -2.25 28.54 -9.05
C ALA A 199 -2.51 27.84 -7.70
N GLY A 200 -1.92 26.66 -7.50
CA GLY A 200 -1.74 26.06 -6.16
C GLY A 200 -2.43 24.71 -5.90
N VAL A 201 -3.52 24.37 -6.60
CA VAL A 201 -4.17 23.06 -6.58
C VAL A 201 -4.96 22.87 -7.87
N ASP A 202 -4.43 22.08 -8.81
CA ASP A 202 -5.04 21.92 -10.14
C ASP A 202 -6.32 21.05 -10.12
N VAL A 203 -6.36 20.04 -9.24
CA VAL A 203 -7.53 19.25 -8.80
C VAL A 203 -7.30 18.78 -7.37
N ALA A 204 -8.35 18.71 -6.56
CA ALA A 204 -8.30 18.15 -5.22
C ALA A 204 -9.39 17.10 -4.97
N TYR A 205 -9.01 16.02 -4.31
CA TYR A 205 -9.90 15.02 -3.74
C TYR A 205 -9.70 15.02 -2.23
N THR A 206 -10.80 15.04 -1.47
CA THR A 206 -10.76 14.96 -0.01
C THR A 206 -11.41 13.69 0.47
N PHE A 207 -10.96 13.15 1.60
CA PHE A 207 -11.56 11.97 2.20
C PHE A 207 -13.05 12.20 2.45
N LYS A 208 -13.89 11.31 1.91
CA LYS A 208 -15.33 11.31 2.07
C LYS A 208 -15.75 10.30 3.14
N ARG A 209 -15.34 9.04 2.95
CA ARG A 209 -15.67 7.95 3.87
C ARG A 209 -14.74 6.76 3.72
N TYR A 210 -14.70 5.95 4.77
CA TYR A 210 -14.05 4.66 4.79
C TYR A 210 -15.10 3.55 4.62
N GLY A 211 -14.85 2.63 3.71
CA GLY A 211 -15.78 1.57 3.29
C GLY A 211 -15.56 0.21 3.96
N GLY A 212 -14.61 0.10 4.89
CA GLY A 212 -14.15 -1.18 5.44
C GLY A 212 -13.14 -1.88 4.53
N ALA A 213 -12.43 -2.87 5.06
CA ALA A 213 -11.53 -3.75 4.29
C ALA A 213 -10.54 -2.95 3.41
N GLY A 214 -9.92 -1.92 4.00
CA GLY A 214 -8.92 -1.09 3.33
C GLY A 214 -9.46 -0.20 2.21
N ARG A 215 -10.78 -0.08 2.02
CA ARG A 215 -11.41 0.76 0.99
C ARG A 215 -11.66 2.18 1.49
N PHE A 216 -11.11 3.16 0.78
CA PHE A 216 -11.24 4.59 1.05
C PHE A 216 -11.84 5.28 -0.16
N ILE A 217 -12.73 6.24 0.09
CA ILE A 217 -13.43 6.99 -0.94
C ILE A 217 -13.18 8.47 -0.68
N TRP A 218 -12.75 9.17 -1.72
CA TRP A 218 -12.58 10.62 -1.74
C TRP A 218 -13.55 11.24 -2.73
N THR A 219 -13.97 12.47 -2.44
CA THR A 219 -14.82 13.27 -3.32
C THR A 219 -14.01 14.42 -3.91
N ASN A 220 -14.29 14.75 -5.17
CA ASN A 220 -13.69 15.91 -5.82
C ASN A 220 -14.16 17.20 -5.13
N ARG A 221 -13.19 18.03 -4.73
CA ARG A 221 -13.39 19.36 -4.13
C ARG A 221 -13.45 20.46 -5.18
N GLY A 222 -13.26 20.12 -6.45
CA GLY A 222 -13.29 21.04 -7.58
C GLY A 222 -11.91 21.25 -8.16
N GLY A 223 -11.83 22.28 -9.00
CA GLY A 223 -10.71 22.55 -9.88
C GLY A 223 -11.26 23.10 -11.19
N ALA A 224 -10.35 23.57 -12.05
CA ALA A 224 -10.70 24.09 -13.35
C ALA A 224 -9.89 23.37 -14.41
N VAL A 225 -10.48 23.17 -15.59
CA VAL A 225 -9.84 22.49 -16.71
C VAL A 225 -10.00 23.35 -17.94
N LYS A 226 -8.88 23.71 -18.56
CA LYS A 226 -8.88 24.39 -19.85
C LYS A 226 -8.93 23.36 -20.95
N TYR A 227 -10.02 23.41 -21.70
CA TYR A 227 -10.20 22.64 -22.92
C TYR A 227 -9.82 23.50 -24.13
N THR A 228 -9.16 22.89 -25.11
CA THR A 228 -8.74 23.52 -26.35
C THR A 228 -9.10 22.61 -27.51
N HIS A 229 -9.86 23.16 -28.45
CA HIS A 229 -10.14 22.55 -29.74
C HIS A 229 -9.25 23.21 -30.79
N SER A 230 -8.65 22.39 -31.64
CA SER A 230 -7.90 22.86 -32.80
C SER A 230 -7.90 21.81 -33.91
N GLY A 231 -7.95 22.25 -35.16
CA GLY A 231 -7.84 21.37 -36.31
C GLY A 231 -8.50 21.91 -37.56
N SER A 232 -8.79 21.00 -38.48
CA SER A 232 -9.51 21.28 -39.72
C SER A 232 -10.68 20.31 -39.90
N LEU A 233 -11.72 20.77 -40.59
CA LEU A 233 -12.88 19.99 -41.02
C LEU A 233 -12.96 19.95 -42.55
N PRO A 234 -12.10 19.21 -43.26
CA PRO A 234 -12.15 19.16 -44.73
C PRO A 234 -13.44 18.51 -45.25
N PRO A 235 -13.95 18.94 -46.43
CA PRO A 235 -13.47 20.06 -47.26
C PRO A 235 -13.94 21.43 -46.74
N ALA A 236 -14.76 21.45 -45.69
CA ALA A 236 -15.54 22.61 -45.27
C ALA A 236 -14.69 23.73 -44.65
N CYS A 237 -13.79 23.47 -43.70
CA CYS A 237 -13.07 24.55 -43.00
C CYS A 237 -11.61 24.17 -42.73
N THR A 238 -10.67 25.04 -43.11
CA THR A 238 -9.22 24.78 -43.01
C THR A 238 -8.65 25.07 -41.63
N SER A 239 -9.33 25.89 -40.82
CA SER A 239 -8.96 26.17 -39.43
C SER A 239 -10.22 26.33 -38.58
N VAL A 240 -10.33 25.49 -37.55
CA VAL A 240 -11.37 25.52 -36.53
C VAL A 240 -10.69 25.50 -35.17
N ALA A 241 -11.04 26.44 -34.30
CA ALA A 241 -10.46 26.57 -32.98
C ALA A 241 -11.48 27.03 -31.95
N GLY A 242 -11.23 26.70 -30.69
CA GLY A 242 -12.02 27.18 -29.57
C GLY A 242 -11.36 26.79 -28.26
N SER A 243 -11.55 27.57 -27.21
CA SER A 243 -11.09 27.16 -25.89
C SER A 243 -11.98 27.73 -24.81
N GLY A 244 -12.06 27.02 -23.70
CA GLY A 244 -12.78 27.45 -22.51
C GLY A 244 -12.20 26.79 -21.27
N THR A 245 -12.31 27.48 -20.14
CA THR A 245 -11.99 26.91 -18.83
C THR A 245 -13.29 26.56 -18.14
N LEU A 246 -13.45 25.28 -17.80
CA LEU A 246 -14.65 24.75 -17.16
C LEU A 246 -14.32 24.26 -15.77
N LEU A 247 -15.23 24.48 -14.83
CA LEU A 247 -15.10 23.95 -13.46
C LEU A 247 -15.38 22.45 -13.45
N LEU A 248 -14.74 21.73 -12.53
CA LEU A 248 -15.06 20.32 -12.27
C LEU A 248 -16.28 20.18 -11.36
N GLU A 249 -17.07 19.13 -11.60
CA GLU A 249 -18.14 18.71 -10.70
C GLU A 249 -17.57 18.32 -9.33
N THR A 250 -18.35 18.60 -8.28
CA THR A 250 -17.98 18.34 -6.89
C THR A 250 -19.01 17.43 -6.23
N GLY A 251 -18.60 16.69 -5.19
CA GLY A 251 -19.51 15.90 -4.36
C GLY A 251 -19.72 14.43 -4.78
N GLY A 252 -19.12 14.00 -5.90
CA GLY A 252 -19.17 12.61 -6.37
C GLY A 252 -18.34 11.62 -5.54
N ASP A 253 -18.39 10.34 -5.92
CA ASP A 253 -17.47 9.29 -5.46
C ASP A 253 -16.34 9.17 -6.49
N ASP A 254 -15.40 10.10 -6.42
CA ASP A 254 -14.55 10.46 -7.56
C ASP A 254 -13.16 9.82 -7.51
N LEU A 255 -12.71 9.36 -6.34
CA LEU A 255 -11.51 8.54 -6.19
C LEU A 255 -11.77 7.44 -5.16
N ASP A 256 -11.59 6.19 -5.58
CA ASP A 256 -11.75 4.98 -4.77
C ASP A 256 -10.41 4.26 -4.73
N ALA A 257 -9.90 3.99 -3.53
CA ALA A 257 -8.67 3.23 -3.33
C ALA A 257 -8.93 2.10 -2.34
N ASN A 258 -8.50 0.89 -2.68
CA ASN A 258 -8.52 -0.26 -1.79
C ASN A 258 -7.08 -0.74 -1.55
N TYR A 259 -6.61 -0.58 -0.32
CA TYR A 259 -5.25 -0.93 0.09
C TYR A 259 -5.03 -2.42 0.36
N GLU A 260 -6.11 -3.19 0.52
CA GLU A 260 -6.03 -4.65 0.68
C GLU A 260 -5.79 -5.34 -0.67
N SER A 261 -6.55 -4.94 -1.69
CA SER A 261 -6.40 -5.40 -3.07
C SER A 261 -5.35 -4.62 -3.88
N GLU A 262 -4.78 -3.57 -3.29
CA GLU A 262 -3.81 -2.67 -3.90
C GLU A 262 -4.29 -2.12 -5.25
N ARG A 263 -5.51 -1.57 -5.26
CA ARG A 263 -6.12 -0.97 -6.45
C ARG A 263 -6.68 0.40 -6.18
N TYR A 264 -6.72 1.23 -7.22
CA TYR A 264 -7.49 2.46 -7.19
C TYR A 264 -8.20 2.73 -8.52
N ALA A 265 -9.22 3.57 -8.49
CA ALA A 265 -9.86 4.17 -9.66
C ALA A 265 -10.24 5.61 -9.34
N ALA A 266 -10.14 6.50 -10.32
CA ALA A 266 -10.56 7.88 -10.19
C ALA A 266 -11.26 8.39 -11.46
N ARG A 267 -12.16 9.35 -11.27
CA ARG A 267 -12.92 10.03 -12.30
C ARG A 267 -13.08 11.51 -11.93
N ALA A 268 -13.01 12.40 -12.91
CA ALA A 268 -13.41 13.79 -12.77
C ALA A 268 -14.12 14.25 -14.05
N ILE A 269 -15.15 15.08 -13.90
CA ILE A 269 -15.99 15.54 -15.01
C ILE A 269 -16.11 17.06 -14.91
N ALA A 270 -16.09 17.75 -16.04
CA ALA A 270 -16.50 19.15 -16.10
C ALA A 270 -17.98 19.32 -15.74
N LEU A 271 -18.34 20.47 -15.19
CA LEU A 271 -19.70 20.80 -14.77
C LEU A 271 -20.70 20.57 -15.91
N SER A 272 -21.72 19.74 -15.64
CA SER A 272 -22.77 19.45 -16.61
C SER A 272 -23.37 20.72 -17.21
N GLY A 273 -23.46 20.75 -18.54
CA GLY A 273 -23.98 21.88 -19.32
C GLY A 273 -23.01 23.05 -19.53
N ALA A 274 -21.83 23.05 -18.90
CA ALA A 274 -20.82 24.08 -19.15
C ALA A 274 -20.20 23.87 -20.53
N THR A 275 -20.21 24.93 -21.35
CA THR A 275 -19.72 24.86 -22.73
C THR A 275 -18.86 26.07 -23.08
N TYR A 276 -18.14 25.96 -24.20
CA TYR A 276 -17.41 27.08 -24.80
C TYR A 276 -17.53 27.06 -26.33
N PRO A 277 -17.50 28.22 -26.98
CA PRO A 277 -17.66 28.30 -28.43
C PRO A 277 -16.43 27.75 -29.16
N ILE A 278 -16.69 27.05 -30.25
CA ILE A 278 -15.71 26.61 -31.24
C ILE A 278 -16.10 27.27 -32.55
N THR A 279 -15.17 27.99 -33.16
CA THR A 279 -15.42 28.78 -34.36
C THR A 279 -14.40 28.45 -35.44
N GLY A 280 -14.80 28.60 -36.69
CA GLY A 280 -13.91 28.37 -37.82
C GLY A 280 -14.34 29.17 -39.04
N THR A 281 -13.34 29.52 -39.86
CA THR A 281 -13.55 30.18 -41.15
C THR A 281 -13.38 29.15 -42.26
N CYS A 282 -14.32 29.14 -43.19
CA CYS A 282 -14.47 28.14 -44.23
C CYS A 282 -14.26 28.79 -45.61
N PRO A 283 -13.73 28.08 -46.63
CA PRO A 283 -13.61 28.63 -47.98
C PRO A 283 -14.96 29.15 -48.49
N GLY A 284 -14.93 30.27 -49.24
CA GLY A 284 -16.15 30.92 -49.73
C GLY A 284 -16.87 31.82 -48.71
N GLY A 285 -16.25 32.13 -47.57
CA GLY A 285 -16.82 33.02 -46.55
C GLY A 285 -17.81 32.32 -45.61
N GLY A 286 -17.88 30.99 -45.65
CA GLY A 286 -18.69 30.20 -44.73
C GLY A 286 -18.16 30.30 -43.29
N TYR A 287 -19.08 30.19 -42.33
CA TYR A 287 -18.78 30.20 -40.90
C TYR A 287 -19.15 28.86 -40.27
N TYR A 288 -18.26 28.33 -39.44
CA TYR A 288 -18.54 27.18 -38.59
C TYR A 288 -18.73 27.63 -37.14
N GLY A 289 -19.81 27.14 -36.52
CA GLY A 289 -20.06 27.30 -35.09
C GLY A 289 -20.35 25.95 -34.45
N GLY A 290 -19.63 25.65 -33.37
CA GLY A 290 -19.83 24.48 -32.53
C GLY A 290 -19.63 24.83 -31.06
N VAL A 291 -19.81 23.84 -30.19
CA VAL A 291 -19.58 23.98 -28.75
C VAL A 291 -18.74 22.81 -28.24
N GLY A 292 -17.81 23.10 -27.34
CA GLY A 292 -17.10 22.11 -26.55
C GLY A 292 -17.58 22.10 -25.09
N PRO A 293 -17.14 21.14 -24.26
CA PRO A 293 -16.19 20.08 -24.62
C PRO A 293 -16.89 18.91 -25.33
N VAL A 294 -16.17 18.19 -26.20
CA VAL A 294 -16.66 16.92 -26.79
C VAL A 294 -16.50 15.79 -25.79
N HIS A 295 -15.41 15.82 -25.03
CA HIS A 295 -15.08 14.90 -23.95
C HIS A 295 -15.19 15.62 -22.60
N PRO A 296 -16.38 15.67 -21.95
CA PRO A 296 -16.56 16.37 -20.67
C PRO A 296 -15.86 15.68 -19.49
N VAL A 297 -15.43 14.42 -19.63
CA VAL A 297 -14.64 13.72 -18.63
C VAL A 297 -13.22 14.26 -18.66
N ALA A 298 -12.78 14.89 -17.58
CA ALA A 298 -11.43 15.43 -17.45
C ALA A 298 -10.41 14.35 -17.00
N LEU A 299 -10.89 13.36 -16.24
CA LEU A 299 -10.08 12.22 -15.78
C LEU A 299 -10.91 10.95 -15.80
N TYR A 300 -10.30 9.89 -16.32
CA TYR A 300 -10.69 8.51 -16.07
C TYR A 300 -9.41 7.69 -15.96
N THR A 301 -9.23 6.98 -14.85
CA THR A 301 -8.02 6.14 -14.69
C THR A 301 -8.27 4.68 -15.07
N GLY A 302 -9.52 4.23 -15.03
CA GLY A 302 -9.86 2.81 -14.89
C GLY A 302 -9.28 2.23 -13.60
N ARG A 303 -9.28 0.90 -13.46
CA ARG A 303 -8.64 0.23 -12.32
C ARG A 303 -7.12 0.20 -12.50
N ARG A 304 -6.39 0.74 -11.52
CA ARG A 304 -4.92 0.84 -11.51
C ARG A 304 -4.34 0.19 -10.26
N GLY A 305 -3.05 -0.15 -10.30
CA GLY A 305 -2.34 -0.67 -9.14
C GLY A 305 -2.07 0.45 -8.12
N LEU A 306 -2.17 0.12 -6.84
CA LEU A 306 -1.84 0.98 -5.71
C LEU A 306 -0.80 0.26 -4.82
N PRO A 307 0.47 0.18 -5.26
CA PRO A 307 1.51 -0.46 -4.46
C PRO A 307 1.61 0.16 -3.07
N PHE A 308 2.03 -0.65 -2.09
CA PHE A 308 2.39 -0.16 -0.77
C PHE A 308 3.36 1.02 -0.85
N GLY A 309 3.16 2.03 0.00
CA GLY A 309 3.98 3.22 0.07
C GLY A 309 3.72 4.25 -1.03
N THR A 310 2.72 4.05 -1.91
CA THR A 310 2.41 4.97 -3.00
C THR A 310 2.11 6.38 -2.48
N LYS A 311 3.00 7.34 -2.83
CA LYS A 311 2.84 8.77 -2.52
C LYS A 311 2.18 9.55 -3.66
N GLN A 312 2.28 9.02 -4.88
CA GLN A 312 1.75 9.64 -6.09
C GLN A 312 0.95 8.64 -6.92
N LEU A 313 -0.29 8.97 -7.26
CA LEU A 313 -1.08 8.28 -8.25
C LEU A 313 -0.80 8.94 -9.60
N LYS A 314 -0.15 8.23 -10.51
CA LYS A 314 0.16 8.75 -11.85
C LYS A 314 -0.05 7.68 -12.90
N GLY A 315 -0.32 8.13 -14.12
CA GLY A 315 -0.44 7.23 -15.26
C GLY A 315 -1.06 7.90 -16.48
N THR A 316 -1.19 7.08 -17.51
CA THR A 316 -1.88 7.42 -18.76
C THR A 316 -2.78 6.25 -19.16
N VAL A 317 -3.96 6.54 -19.70
CA VAL A 317 -4.90 5.53 -20.19
C VAL A 317 -5.69 6.02 -21.39
N ALA A 318 -5.84 5.16 -22.41
CA ALA A 318 -6.84 5.33 -23.44
C ALA A 318 -8.23 4.93 -22.90
N SER A 319 -9.21 5.82 -23.01
CA SER A 319 -10.55 5.61 -22.48
C SER A 319 -11.24 4.41 -23.11
N GLN A 320 -11.88 3.60 -22.29
CA GLN A 320 -12.86 2.60 -22.75
C GLN A 320 -14.28 3.17 -22.81
N VAL A 321 -14.53 4.29 -22.13
CA VAL A 321 -15.85 4.93 -22.03
C VAL A 321 -16.02 6.08 -23.01
N ASP A 322 -14.92 6.74 -23.38
CA ASP A 322 -14.87 7.85 -24.34
C ASP A 322 -13.91 7.51 -25.49
N PRO A 323 -14.34 6.77 -26.52
CA PRO A 323 -13.46 6.29 -27.59
C PRO A 323 -12.57 7.39 -28.18
N GLY A 324 -11.27 7.14 -28.22
CA GLY A 324 -10.27 8.08 -28.73
C GLY A 324 -9.71 9.08 -27.71
N ALA A 325 -10.32 9.18 -26.54
CA ALA A 325 -9.74 9.96 -25.45
C ALA A 325 -8.56 9.21 -24.80
N THR A 326 -7.54 9.96 -24.41
CA THR A 326 -6.41 9.54 -23.60
C THR A 326 -6.30 10.48 -22.42
N TYR A 327 -6.29 9.96 -21.19
CA TYR A 327 -6.12 10.74 -19.98
C TYR A 327 -4.75 10.51 -19.38
N THR A 328 -4.16 11.55 -18.82
CA THR A 328 -2.93 11.53 -18.04
C THR A 328 -3.17 12.23 -16.72
N TRP A 329 -2.59 11.71 -15.64
CA TRP A 329 -2.74 12.29 -14.31
C TRP A 329 -1.48 12.15 -13.48
N SER A 330 -1.35 13.04 -12.50
CA SER A 330 -0.35 12.97 -11.44
C SER A 330 -0.92 13.62 -10.19
N LEU A 331 -1.43 12.81 -9.27
CA LEU A 331 -1.98 13.19 -7.97
C LEU A 331 -0.99 12.83 -6.86
N THR A 332 -0.76 13.74 -5.93
CA THR A 332 0.10 13.56 -4.75
C THR A 332 -0.77 13.53 -3.51
N GLY A 333 -0.51 12.56 -2.64
CA GLY A 333 -1.17 12.44 -1.35
C GLY A 333 -0.67 13.48 -0.36
N ARG A 334 -1.59 14.07 0.41
CA ARG A 334 -1.34 15.06 1.47
C ARG A 334 -1.98 14.64 2.78
#